data_AF-Q9FBB4-F1
#
_entry.id   AF-Q9FBB4-F1
#
_cell.length_a   1.000
_cell.length_b   1.000
_cell.length_c   1.000
_cell.angle_alpha   90.00
_cell.angle_beta   90.00
_cell.angle_gamma   90.00
#
_symmetry.space_group_name_H-M   'P 1'
#
loop_
_entity.id
_entity.type
_entity.pdbx_description
1 polymer ?
#
loop_
_entity_poly.entity_id
_entity_poly.type
_entity_poly.pdbx_seq_one_letter_code
_entity_poly.pdbx_strand_id
1 'polypeptide(L)'
;NSSGFTTTKSKTTSSYIYPSYFKNQAYVLDMTSEYSNQEVELLFYTSDDDSPIYLDITVALTINASGTKYAKKVALKYTDSSQKSTAYYYGAKNAYVDILCPVLRGWYIQKRGYINGNRVPVLVKL
;
A
#
# COMPACT_ATOMS: atom_id res chain seq x y z
N ASN A 1 -10.58 -26.32 9.94
CA ASN A 1 -10.90 -24.92 9.63
C ASN A 1 -9.62 -24.16 9.31
N SER A 2 -9.10 -24.31 8.10
CA SER A 2 -8.08 -23.39 7.58
C SER A 2 -8.76 -22.03 7.40
N SER A 3 -8.44 -21.06 8.25
CA SER A 3 -8.78 -19.66 7.99
C SER A 3 -8.37 -19.37 6.55
N GLY A 4 -9.27 -18.87 5.70
CA GLY A 4 -9.01 -18.61 4.27
C GLY A 4 -7.93 -17.54 3.99
N PHE A 5 -7.01 -17.35 4.92
CA PHE A 5 -5.86 -16.47 4.88
C PHE A 5 -4.59 -17.25 4.49
N THR A 6 -3.95 -16.84 3.40
CA THR A 6 -2.68 -17.40 2.95
C THR A 6 -1.52 -16.63 3.56
N THR A 7 -0.71 -17.30 4.39
CA THR A 7 0.48 -16.71 5.02
C THR A 7 1.71 -16.68 4.11
N THR A 8 1.70 -17.44 3.00
CA THR A 8 2.73 -17.37 1.97
C THR A 8 2.73 -15.98 1.34
N LYS A 9 3.87 -15.29 1.46
CA LYS A 9 4.04 -13.93 0.97
C LYS A 9 4.19 -13.92 -0.55
N SER A 10 3.23 -13.34 -1.26
CA SER A 10 3.43 -12.96 -2.66
C SER A 10 4.21 -11.65 -2.73
N LYS A 11 5.09 -11.51 -3.72
CA LYS A 11 5.91 -10.31 -3.95
C LYS A 11 5.67 -9.78 -5.35
N THR A 12 5.63 -8.46 -5.52
CA THR A 12 5.41 -7.82 -6.83
C THR A 12 6.10 -6.47 -6.95
N THR A 13 6.44 -6.10 -8.18
CA THR A 13 6.94 -4.77 -8.59
C THR A 13 5.86 -3.90 -9.25
N SER A 14 4.63 -4.41 -9.38
CA SER A 14 3.52 -3.69 -10.01
C SER A 14 3.17 -2.39 -9.27
N SER A 15 2.84 -1.34 -10.01
CA SER A 15 2.46 -0.03 -9.46
C SER A 15 1.00 0.08 -9.03
N TYR A 16 0.17 -0.92 -9.31
CA TYR A 16 -1.22 -1.00 -8.85
C TYR A 16 -1.61 -2.44 -8.56
N ILE A 17 -2.27 -2.68 -7.43
CA ILE A 17 -2.67 -4.01 -6.97
C ILE A 17 -4.18 -4.03 -6.70
N TYR A 18 -4.88 -4.99 -7.28
CA TYR A 18 -6.32 -5.18 -7.04
C TYR A 18 -6.60 -5.88 -5.69
N PRO A 19 -7.76 -5.61 -5.06
CA PRO A 19 -8.17 -6.25 -3.81
C PRO A 19 -8.03 -7.77 -3.80
N SER A 20 -8.34 -8.44 -4.92
CA SER A 20 -8.29 -9.90 -5.04
C SER A 20 -6.91 -10.50 -4.78
N TYR A 21 -5.83 -9.73 -4.93
CA TYR A 21 -4.46 -10.21 -4.70
C TYR A 21 -3.99 -10.06 -3.25
N PHE A 22 -4.48 -9.04 -2.54
CA PHE A 22 -3.97 -8.71 -1.21
C PHE A 22 -5.00 -8.95 -0.09
N LYS A 23 -6.28 -9.09 -0.42
CA LYS A 23 -7.30 -9.55 0.54
C LYS A 23 -7.00 -10.99 0.91
N ASN A 24 -6.85 -11.21 2.21
CA ASN A 24 -6.57 -12.53 2.78
C ASN A 24 -5.23 -13.16 2.37
N GLN A 25 -4.26 -12.37 1.94
CA GLN A 25 -2.92 -12.85 1.64
C GLN A 25 -1.85 -11.91 2.16
N ALA A 26 -0.77 -12.46 2.70
CA ALA A 26 0.41 -11.69 3.01
C ALA A 26 1.11 -11.23 1.71
N TYR A 27 1.43 -9.94 1.62
CA TYR A 27 1.85 -9.33 0.36
C TYR A 27 3.04 -8.40 0.56
N VAL A 28 4.04 -8.50 -0.34
CA VAL A 28 5.25 -7.68 -0.33
C VAL A 28 5.27 -6.79 -1.57
N LEU A 29 5.26 -5.49 -1.34
CA LEU A 29 5.46 -4.48 -2.38
C LEU A 29 6.97 -4.26 -2.55
N ASP A 30 7.49 -4.59 -3.72
CA ASP A 30 8.90 -4.42 -4.07
C ASP A 30 9.16 -3.02 -4.62
N MET A 31 9.74 -2.18 -3.76
CA MET A 31 10.10 -0.79 -4.03
C MET A 31 11.62 -0.57 -3.91
N THR A 32 12.41 -1.53 -4.39
CA THR A 32 13.88 -1.57 -4.25
C THR A 32 14.66 -0.82 -5.35
N SER A 33 13.99 -0.08 -6.24
CA SER A 33 14.70 0.72 -7.25
C SER A 33 15.38 1.93 -6.59
N GLU A 34 16.68 1.82 -6.33
CA GLU A 34 17.41 2.69 -5.40
C GLU A 34 17.38 4.18 -5.74
N TYR A 35 17.40 4.52 -7.03
CA TYR A 35 17.56 5.88 -7.55
C TYR A 35 16.26 6.43 -8.16
N SER A 36 15.10 6.02 -7.65
CA SER A 36 13.82 6.42 -8.22
C SER A 36 12.73 6.67 -7.17
N ASN A 37 11.79 7.54 -7.53
CA ASN A 37 10.51 7.60 -6.86
C ASN A 37 9.68 6.38 -7.26
N GLN A 38 9.05 5.72 -6.29
CA GLN A 38 8.09 4.65 -6.58
C GLN A 38 6.81 4.87 -5.80
N GLU A 39 5.70 4.60 -6.45
CA GLU A 39 4.39 4.61 -5.83
C GLU A 39 3.64 3.35 -6.22
N VAL A 40 3.02 2.69 -5.24
CA VAL A 40 2.12 1.57 -5.47
C VAL A 40 0.72 1.96 -4.98
N GLU A 41 -0.25 1.82 -5.87
CA GLU A 41 -1.67 2.03 -5.59
C GLU A 41 -2.31 0.69 -5.16
N LEU A 42 -2.71 0.59 -3.90
CA LEU A 42 -3.65 -0.44 -3.47
C LEU A 42 -5.05 0.01 -3.88
N LEU A 43 -5.66 -0.75 -4.78
CA LEU A 43 -6.99 -0.47 -5.29
C LEU A 43 -8.04 -1.04 -4.34
N PHE A 44 -9.20 -0.40 -4.26
CA PHE A 44 -10.34 -0.82 -3.45
C PHE A 44 -11.64 -0.66 -4.25
N TYR A 45 -12.62 -1.52 -4.03
CA TYR A 45 -13.95 -1.33 -4.60
C TYR A 45 -14.81 -0.51 -3.63
N THR A 46 -15.57 0.44 -4.15
CA THR A 46 -16.54 1.21 -3.35
C THR A 46 -17.64 0.33 -2.74
N SER A 47 -17.92 -0.82 -3.35
CA SER A 47 -18.85 -1.84 -2.83
C SER A 47 -18.36 -2.52 -1.55
N ASP A 48 -17.07 -2.42 -1.22
CA ASP A 48 -16.48 -2.99 0.00
C ASP A 48 -16.46 -2.00 1.17
N ASP A 49 -17.00 -0.78 0.99
CA ASP A 49 -17.10 0.19 2.07
C ASP A 49 -17.85 -0.42 3.28
N ASP A 50 -17.43 -0.03 4.48
CA ASP A 50 -17.95 -0.51 5.76
C ASP A 50 -17.74 -1.99 6.08
N SER A 51 -17.08 -2.74 5.18
CA SER A 51 -16.73 -4.14 5.41
C SER A 51 -15.34 -4.29 6.07
N PRO A 52 -15.18 -5.22 7.01
CA PRO A 52 -13.87 -5.53 7.57
C PRO A 52 -12.97 -6.20 6.52
N ILE A 53 -11.70 -5.86 6.55
CA ILE A 53 -10.66 -6.40 5.66
C ILE A 53 -9.41 -6.70 6.50
N TYR A 54 -8.90 -7.93 6.38
CA TYR A 54 -7.59 -8.26 6.92
C TYR A 54 -6.51 -7.95 5.88
N LEU A 55 -5.49 -7.21 6.31
CA LEU A 55 -4.35 -6.81 5.49
C LEU A 55 -3.05 -7.28 6.14
N ASP A 56 -2.11 -7.76 5.33
CA ASP A 56 -0.72 -8.00 5.73
C ASP A 56 0.21 -7.54 4.60
N ILE A 57 0.37 -6.23 4.50
CA ILE A 57 1.18 -5.54 3.49
C ILE A 57 2.51 -5.14 4.10
N THR A 58 3.58 -5.62 3.50
CA THR A 58 4.95 -5.23 3.79
C THR A 58 5.55 -4.53 2.59
N VAL A 59 6.34 -3.48 2.79
CA VAL A 59 7.11 -2.83 1.74
C VAL A 59 8.58 -3.22 1.92
N ALA A 60 9.18 -3.81 0.89
CA ALA A 60 10.62 -3.90 0.76
C ALA A 60 11.07 -2.66 -0.01
N LEU A 61 11.90 -1.81 0.58
CA LEU A 61 12.37 -0.60 -0.09
C LEU A 61 13.86 -0.39 0.06
N THR A 62 14.43 0.13 -1.03
CA THR A 62 15.82 0.57 -1.08
C THR A 62 15.86 1.97 -1.66
N ILE A 63 16.62 2.86 -1.04
CA ILE A 63 16.91 4.21 -1.52
C ILE A 63 18.41 4.43 -1.41
N ASN A 64 19.04 4.82 -2.50
CA ASN A 64 20.42 5.27 -2.52
C ASN A 64 20.45 6.71 -3.04
N ALA A 65 20.34 7.66 -2.12
CA ALA A 65 20.14 9.06 -2.43
C ALA A 65 21.41 9.87 -2.14
N SER A 66 21.97 10.50 -3.17
CA SER A 66 23.05 11.50 -3.04
C SER A 66 22.61 12.80 -3.74
N GLY A 67 22.46 13.89 -2.98
CA GLY A 67 22.02 15.20 -3.48
C GLY A 67 20.54 15.29 -3.88
N THR A 68 20.01 14.27 -4.54
CA THR A 68 18.59 14.13 -4.95
C THR A 68 17.79 13.40 -3.88
N LYS A 69 16.56 13.85 -3.63
CA LYS A 69 15.62 13.15 -2.74
C LYS A 69 14.80 12.14 -3.54
N TYR A 70 14.74 10.89 -3.07
CA TYR A 70 13.82 9.87 -3.59
C TYR A 70 12.77 9.52 -2.54
N ALA A 71 11.58 9.11 -3.00
CA ALA A 71 10.46 8.76 -2.14
C ALA A 71 9.73 7.50 -2.61
N LYS A 72 9.28 6.71 -1.64
CA LYS A 72 8.50 5.50 -1.79
C LYS A 72 7.13 5.73 -1.16
N LYS A 73 6.06 5.39 -1.87
CA LYS A 73 4.69 5.70 -1.46
C LYS A 73 3.77 4.51 -1.64
N VAL A 74 2.92 4.25 -0.65
CA VAL A 74 1.74 3.40 -0.81
C VAL A 74 0.53 4.30 -0.79
N ALA A 75 -0.26 4.26 -1.86
CA ALA A 75 -1.50 5.01 -1.98
C ALA A 75 -2.71 4.07 -1.96
N LEU A 76 -3.84 4.57 -1.48
CA LEU A 76 -5.12 3.88 -1.51
C LEU A 76 -6.03 4.60 -2.51
N LYS A 77 -6.69 3.84 -3.38
CA LYS A 77 -7.49 4.42 -4.46
C LYS A 77 -8.71 3.54 -4.74
N TYR A 78 -9.85 4.15 -5.01
CA TYR A 78 -10.98 3.36 -5.53
C TYR A 78 -10.76 3.03 -7.00
N THR A 79 -11.17 1.85 -7.44
CA THR A 79 -11.03 1.43 -8.85
C THR A 79 -11.78 2.35 -9.83
N ASP A 80 -12.83 3.03 -9.35
CA ASP A 80 -13.68 3.95 -10.11
C ASP A 80 -13.35 5.45 -9.87
N SER A 81 -12.23 5.76 -9.20
CA SER A 81 -11.82 7.13 -8.86
C SER A 81 -10.40 7.42 -9.35
N SER A 82 -10.15 8.67 -9.78
CA SER A 82 -8.80 9.16 -10.07
C SER A 82 -8.08 9.67 -8.81
N GLN A 83 -8.82 10.01 -7.76
CA GLN A 83 -8.29 10.54 -6.51
C GLN A 83 -7.80 9.40 -5.61
N LYS A 84 -6.70 9.65 -4.90
CA LYS A 84 -6.08 8.71 -3.97
C LYS A 84 -5.69 9.38 -2.66
N SER A 85 -5.57 8.57 -1.61
CA SER A 85 -5.02 8.94 -0.30
C SER A 85 -3.66 8.24 -0.10
N THR A 86 -2.80 8.77 0.77
CA THR A 86 -1.50 8.16 1.08
C THR A 86 -1.60 7.35 2.37
N ALA A 87 -1.28 6.06 2.31
CA ALA A 87 -1.18 5.19 3.48
C ALA A 87 0.24 5.12 4.04
N TYR A 88 1.24 5.33 3.18
CA TYR A 88 2.65 5.31 3.59
C TYR A 88 3.49 6.22 2.70
N TYR A 89 4.45 6.89 3.34
CA TYR A 89 5.45 7.71 2.69
C TYR A 89 6.78 7.49 3.39
N TYR A 90 7.81 7.16 2.61
CA TYR A 90 9.19 7.18 3.08
C TYR A 90 10.05 7.92 2.07
N GLY A 91 10.74 8.98 2.50
CA GLY A 91 11.60 9.77 1.64
C GLY A 91 12.97 9.96 2.26
N ALA A 92 14.02 9.84 1.44
CA ALA A 92 15.39 9.99 1.88
C ALA A 92 16.21 10.85 0.90
N LYS A 93 17.18 11.59 1.45
CA LYS A 93 18.16 12.42 0.74
C LYS A 93 19.49 12.29 1.48
N ASN A 94 20.61 12.22 0.76
CA ASN A 94 21.95 12.04 1.34
C ASN A 94 22.02 10.84 2.29
N ALA A 95 21.40 9.73 1.91
CA ALA A 95 21.27 8.54 2.75
C ALA A 95 21.14 7.28 1.89
N TYR A 96 21.63 6.18 2.43
CA TYR A 96 21.31 4.83 1.99
C TYR A 96 20.30 4.22 2.96
N VAL A 97 19.21 3.69 2.42
CA VAL A 97 18.14 3.03 3.19
C VAL A 97 17.86 1.70 2.52
N ASP A 98 17.88 0.62 3.29
CA ASP A 98 17.45 -0.70 2.86
C ASP A 98 16.66 -1.34 4.00
N ILE A 99 15.33 -1.39 3.85
CA ILE A 99 14.43 -1.80 4.94
C ILE A 99 13.27 -2.65 4.43
N LEU A 100 12.78 -3.52 5.32
CA LEU A 100 11.54 -4.23 5.18
C LEU A 100 10.54 -3.70 6.22
N CYS A 101 9.53 -2.95 5.78
CA CYS A 101 8.61 -2.23 6.66
C CYS A 101 7.19 -2.80 6.58
N PRO A 102 6.59 -3.30 7.67
CA PRO A 102 5.17 -3.64 7.69
C PRO A 102 4.34 -2.35 7.68
N VAL A 103 3.59 -2.12 6.60
CA VAL A 103 2.83 -0.87 6.39
C VAL A 103 1.38 -0.99 6.83
N LEU A 104 0.73 -2.11 6.51
CA LEU A 104 -0.63 -2.42 6.95
C LEU A 104 -0.64 -3.84 7.48
N ARG A 105 -0.98 -4.02 8.76
CA ARG A 105 -1.06 -5.36 9.37
C ARG A 105 -2.21 -5.46 10.34
N GLY A 106 -3.09 -6.43 10.11
CA GLY A 106 -4.25 -6.73 10.94
C GLY A 106 -5.57 -6.38 10.27
N TRP A 107 -6.60 -6.23 11.09
CA TRP A 107 -7.95 -5.92 10.65
C TRP A 107 -8.16 -4.41 10.51
N TYR A 108 -8.89 -4.04 9.45
CA TYR A 108 -9.29 -2.67 9.15
C TYR A 108 -10.75 -2.66 8.70
N ILE A 109 -11.42 -1.52 8.82
CA ILE A 109 -12.65 -1.22 8.08
C ILE A 109 -12.30 -0.20 7.00
N GLN A 110 -12.70 -0.50 5.77
CA GLN A 110 -12.66 0.47 4.67
C GLN A 110 -13.78 1.50 4.87
N LYS A 111 -13.44 2.78 4.90
CA LYS A 111 -14.38 3.91 4.95
C LYS A 111 -14.18 4.82 3.75
N ARG A 112 -15.23 5.55 3.41
CA ARG A 112 -15.20 6.57 2.36
C ARG A 112 -14.76 7.92 2.93
N GLY A 113 -13.60 8.39 2.47
CA GLY A 113 -13.13 9.75 2.65
C GLY A 113 -13.34 10.60 1.40
N TYR A 114 -13.05 11.90 1.52
CA TYR A 114 -13.14 12.85 0.41
C TYR A 114 -11.91 13.75 0.39
N ILE A 115 -11.30 13.92 -0.79
CA ILE A 115 -10.24 14.89 -1.05
C ILE A 115 -10.71 15.73 -2.25
N ASN A 116 -10.81 17.05 -2.06
CA ASN A 116 -11.30 17.98 -3.09
C ASN A 116 -12.63 17.54 -3.71
N GLY A 117 -13.57 17.06 -2.89
CA GLY A 117 -14.88 16.56 -3.34
C GLY A 117 -14.87 15.15 -3.97
N ASN A 118 -13.69 14.57 -4.23
CA ASN A 118 -13.56 13.24 -4.83
C ASN A 118 -13.40 12.15 -3.78
N ARG A 119 -14.07 11.01 -4.01
CA ARG A 119 -14.06 9.86 -3.10
C ARG A 119 -12.68 9.21 -3.06
N VAL A 120 -12.22 8.88 -1.86
CA VAL A 120 -11.01 8.08 -1.60
C VAL A 120 -11.25 7.04 -0.51
N PRO A 121 -10.64 5.85 -0.60
CA PRO A 121 -10.69 4.90 0.50
C PRO A 121 -9.81 5.38 1.65
N VAL A 122 -10.28 5.15 2.86
CA VAL A 122 -9.57 5.36 4.12
C VAL A 122 -9.67 4.07 4.93
N LEU A 123 -8.56 3.61 5.50
CA LEU A 123 -8.53 2.40 6.32
C LEU A 123 -8.54 2.79 7.80
N VAL A 124 -9.58 2.39 8.52
CA VAL A 124 -9.68 2.55 9.97
C VAL A 124 -9.27 1.25 10.63
N LYS A 125 -8.24 1.26 11.48
CA LYS A 125 -7.76 0.05 12.17
C LYS A 125 -8.80 -0.42 13.19
N LEU A 126 -8.99 -1.73 13.29
CA LEU A 126 -9.79 -2.40 14.32
C LEU A 126 -8.93 -2.91 15.48
#